data_AF-A0A8C6SP07-F1
#
_entry.id   AF-A0A8C6SP07-F1
#
_cell.length_a   1.000
_cell.length_b   1.000
_cell.length_c   1.000
_cell.angle_alpha   90.00
_cell.angle_beta   90.00
_cell.angle_gamma   90.00
#
_symmetry.space_group_name_H-M   'P 1'
#
loop_
_entity.id
_entity.type
_entity.pdbx_description
1 polymer ?
#
loop_
_entity_poly.entity_id
_entity_poly.type
_entity_poly.pdbx_seq_one_letter_code
_entity_poly.pdbx_strand_id
1 'polypeptide(L)'
;MDGIKKHINATKDKEHAKLLDKPEQFLYQLSQIPNFSQRVFCILFQSTFLECITTVERKIVILQRVCKNVQGSESVLRVLGLVLAFGNYMNGGNRTRGQADGFTLDILPKLKDVKSSDNSQSLLSYVVAYYLKHFDEDAGRETCVYPLAEPQDLFQASQMKFDDFERDLRKLRKD
;
A
#
# COMPACT_ATOMS: atom_id res chain seq x y z
N MET A 1 -40.51 -5.21 15.12
CA MET A 1 -40.54 -5.44 16.58
C MET A 1 -41.89 -5.13 17.21
N ASP A 2 -42.49 -3.97 16.92
CA ASP A 2 -43.73 -3.54 17.59
C ASP A 2 -44.94 -4.44 17.33
N GLY A 3 -45.05 -5.04 16.14
CA GLY A 3 -46.09 -6.03 15.83
C GLY A 3 -45.99 -7.28 16.71
N ILE A 4 -44.79 -7.80 16.91
CA ILE A 4 -44.52 -9.00 17.73
C ILE A 4 -44.80 -8.70 19.22
N LYS A 5 -44.36 -7.52 19.71
CA LYS A 5 -44.62 -7.09 21.10
C LYS A 5 -46.12 -6.87 21.34
N LYS A 6 -46.84 -6.26 20.40
CA LYS A 6 -48.30 -6.09 20.48
C LYS A 6 -49.02 -7.45 20.49
N HIS A 7 -48.61 -8.38 19.64
CA HIS A 7 -49.17 -9.73 19.59
C HIS A 7 -49.01 -10.45 20.94
N ILE A 8 -47.80 -10.47 21.51
CA ILE A 8 -47.52 -11.09 22.82
C ILE A 8 -48.33 -10.45 23.94
N ASN A 9 -48.42 -9.12 23.99
CA ASN A 9 -49.21 -8.44 25.01
C ASN A 9 -50.71 -8.71 24.86
N ALA A 10 -51.22 -8.86 23.64
CA ALA A 10 -52.64 -9.14 23.38
C ALA A 10 -53.03 -10.62 23.60
N THR A 11 -52.06 -11.52 23.71
CA THR A 11 -52.27 -12.97 23.81
C THR A 11 -51.89 -13.57 25.17
N LYS A 12 -51.23 -12.80 26.05
CA LYS A 12 -50.82 -13.24 27.40
C LYS A 12 -51.93 -13.89 28.25
N ASP A 13 -53.19 -13.49 28.08
CA ASP A 13 -54.33 -13.94 28.89
C ASP A 13 -55.38 -14.76 28.10
N LYS A 14 -55.06 -15.24 26.88
CA LYS A 14 -56.01 -15.97 26.02
C LYS A 14 -55.59 -17.43 25.82
N GLU A 15 -56.42 -18.37 26.29
CA GLU A 15 -56.19 -19.84 26.17
C GLU A 15 -56.06 -20.38 24.73
N HIS A 16 -56.50 -19.62 23.71
CA HIS A 16 -56.46 -20.02 22.29
C HIS A 16 -55.73 -19.03 21.39
N ALA A 17 -54.74 -18.32 21.94
CA ALA A 17 -53.89 -17.43 21.18
C ALA A 17 -53.07 -18.16 20.11
N LYS A 18 -53.04 -17.60 18.89
CA LYS A 18 -52.11 -18.06 17.85
C LYS A 18 -50.67 -17.86 18.34
N LEU A 19 -49.93 -18.95 18.47
CA LEU A 19 -48.52 -18.91 18.84
C LEU A 19 -47.70 -18.21 17.74
N LEU A 20 -46.66 -17.48 18.14
CA LEU A 20 -45.68 -16.94 17.21
C LEU A 20 -44.97 -18.07 16.48
N ASP A 21 -44.61 -17.88 15.21
CA ASP A 21 -43.80 -18.84 14.49
C ASP A 21 -42.31 -18.74 14.91
N LYS A 22 -41.52 -19.79 14.64
CA LYS A 22 -40.12 -19.88 15.10
C LYS A 22 -39.26 -18.63 14.78
N PRO A 23 -39.34 -18.01 13.58
CA PRO A 23 -38.58 -16.79 13.29
C PRO A 23 -39.02 -15.59 14.16
N GLU A 24 -40.32 -15.46 14.44
CA GLU A 24 -40.86 -14.39 15.27
C GLU A 24 -40.50 -14.58 16.74
N GLN A 25 -40.50 -15.83 17.22
CA GLN A 25 -40.00 -16.17 18.56
C GLN A 25 -38.52 -15.81 18.71
N PHE A 26 -37.69 -16.11 17.72
CA PHE A 26 -36.27 -15.75 17.71
C PHE A 26 -36.08 -14.22 17.77
N LEU A 27 -36.77 -13.47 16.90
CA LEU A 27 -36.71 -12.01 16.90
C LEU A 27 -37.20 -11.42 18.24
N TYR A 28 -38.23 -12.01 18.85
CA TYR A 28 -38.68 -11.61 20.17
C TYR A 28 -37.59 -11.84 21.23
N GLN A 29 -36.93 -12.99 21.24
CA GLN A 29 -35.84 -13.27 22.19
C GLN A 29 -34.69 -12.28 22.03
N LEU A 30 -34.27 -11.95 20.80
CA LEU A 30 -33.27 -10.91 20.57
C LEU A 30 -33.72 -9.54 21.10
N SER A 31 -35.01 -9.22 20.99
CA SER A 31 -35.59 -7.96 21.49
C SER A 31 -35.50 -7.79 23.00
N GLN A 32 -35.38 -8.88 23.75
CA GLN A 32 -35.27 -8.86 25.21
C GLN A 32 -33.84 -8.54 25.66
N ILE A 33 -32.86 -8.64 24.77
CA ILE A 33 -31.46 -8.34 25.08
C ILE A 33 -31.28 -6.81 25.10
N PRO A 34 -30.86 -6.22 26.23
CA PRO A 34 -30.67 -4.77 26.33
C PRO A 34 -29.53 -4.32 25.42
N ASN A 35 -29.77 -3.28 24.62
CA ASN A 35 -28.81 -2.71 23.66
C ASN A 35 -28.27 -3.77 22.69
N PHE A 36 -29.13 -4.69 22.23
CA PHE A 36 -28.75 -5.82 21.38
C PHE A 36 -27.87 -5.40 20.20
N SER A 37 -28.30 -4.40 19.41
CA SER A 37 -27.56 -3.93 18.24
C SER A 37 -26.16 -3.44 18.59
N GLN A 38 -26.00 -2.68 19.68
CA GLN A 38 -24.70 -2.18 20.13
C GLN A 38 -23.81 -3.33 20.62
N ARG A 39 -24.37 -4.31 21.34
CA ARG A 39 -23.60 -5.47 21.82
C ARG A 39 -23.09 -6.31 20.64
N VAL A 40 -23.94 -6.59 19.65
CA VAL A 40 -23.54 -7.32 18.44
C VAL A 40 -22.43 -6.56 17.71
N PHE A 41 -22.57 -5.24 17.59
CA PHE A 41 -21.55 -4.39 17.01
C PHE A 41 -20.21 -4.48 17.74
N CYS A 42 -20.19 -4.31 19.06
CA CYS A 42 -18.98 -4.42 19.86
C CYS A 42 -18.32 -5.81 19.76
N ILE A 43 -19.11 -6.89 19.75
CA ILE A 43 -18.59 -8.26 19.59
C ILE A 43 -17.93 -8.42 18.23
N LEU A 44 -18.60 -7.96 17.15
CA LEU A 44 -18.08 -8.04 15.80
C LEU A 44 -16.80 -7.21 15.65
N PHE A 45 -16.80 -5.97 16.17
CA PHE A 45 -15.63 -5.10 16.19
C PHE A 45 -14.47 -5.75 16.93
N GLN A 46 -14.68 -6.22 18.16
CA GLN A 46 -13.64 -6.88 18.95
C GLN A 46 -13.05 -8.10 18.23
N SER A 47 -13.90 -8.87 17.52
CA SER A 47 -13.46 -10.06 16.79
C SER A 47 -12.60 -9.75 15.55
N THR A 48 -12.74 -8.57 14.96
CA THR A 48 -12.08 -8.20 13.68
C THR A 48 -11.00 -7.13 13.83
N PHE A 49 -11.04 -6.34 14.92
CA PHE A 49 -10.17 -5.18 15.13
C PHE A 49 -8.69 -5.53 14.99
N LEU A 50 -8.24 -6.60 15.65
CA LEU A 50 -6.82 -6.98 15.67
C LEU A 50 -6.30 -7.32 14.27
N GLU A 51 -7.10 -8.02 13.47
CA GLU A 51 -6.73 -8.36 12.09
C GLU A 51 -6.65 -7.10 11.23
N CYS A 52 -7.64 -6.21 11.35
CA CYS A 52 -7.68 -4.97 10.59
C CYS A 52 -6.50 -4.05 10.91
N ILE A 53 -6.22 -3.79 12.20
CA ILE A 53 -5.12 -2.91 12.60
C ILE A 53 -3.75 -3.50 12.22
N THR A 54 -3.57 -4.81 12.39
CA THR A 54 -2.33 -5.51 12.01
C THR A 54 -2.10 -5.42 10.49
N THR A 55 -3.17 -5.51 9.69
CA THR A 55 -3.08 -5.37 8.23
C THR A 55 -2.62 -3.97 7.83
N VAL A 56 -3.15 -2.94 8.48
CA VAL A 56 -2.72 -1.54 8.27
C VAL A 56 -1.25 -1.36 8.68
N GLU A 57 -0.88 -1.86 9.86
CA GLU A 57 0.48 -1.76 10.39
C GLU A 57 1.51 -2.42 9.45
N ARG A 58 1.23 -3.64 8.96
CA ARG A 58 2.14 -4.34 8.02
C ARG A 58 2.42 -3.51 6.76
N LYS A 59 1.38 -2.91 6.19
CA LYS A 59 1.53 -2.05 4.99
C LYS A 59 2.39 -0.82 5.30
N ILE A 60 2.19 -0.18 6.46
CA ILE A 60 2.99 0.97 6.89
C ILE A 60 4.46 0.57 7.10
N VAL A 61 4.71 -0.58 7.74
CA VAL A 61 6.07 -1.09 7.96
C VAL A 61 6.79 -1.35 6.63
N ILE A 62 6.12 -1.94 5.65
CA ILE A 62 6.68 -2.17 4.30
C ILE A 62 7.00 -0.83 3.64
N LEU A 63 6.04 0.11 3.62
CA LEU A 63 6.24 1.43 3.04
C LEU A 63 7.43 2.17 3.66
N GLN A 64 7.50 2.19 5.00
CA GLN A 64 8.57 2.86 5.72
C GLN A 64 9.93 2.22 5.44
N ARG A 65 10.00 0.89 5.37
CA ARG A 65 11.21 0.15 5.03
C ARG A 65 11.69 0.49 3.62
N VAL A 66 10.80 0.45 2.63
CA VAL A 66 11.12 0.80 1.24
C VAL A 66 11.61 2.25 1.14
N CYS A 67 10.91 3.20 1.77
CA CYS A 67 11.34 4.60 1.78
C CYS A 67 12.73 4.77 2.40
N LYS A 68 13.00 4.15 3.56
CA LYS A 68 14.31 4.20 4.22
C LYS A 68 15.41 3.59 3.35
N ASN A 69 15.14 2.44 2.73
CA ASN A 69 16.10 1.77 1.86
C ASN A 69 16.44 2.64 0.64
N VAL A 70 15.43 3.24 -0.02
CA VAL A 70 15.67 4.11 -1.18
C VAL A 70 16.40 5.39 -0.79
N GLN A 71 16.02 6.02 0.32
CA GLN A 71 16.64 7.27 0.80
C GLN A 71 18.07 7.08 1.30
N GLY A 72 18.36 5.95 1.93
CA GLY A 72 19.68 5.63 2.48
C GLY A 72 20.61 4.88 1.53
N SER A 73 20.15 4.53 0.32
CA SER A 73 20.93 3.70 -0.60
C SER A 73 21.96 4.51 -1.36
N GLU A 74 23.23 4.23 -1.09
CA GLU A 74 24.36 4.82 -1.81
C GLU A 74 24.35 4.39 -3.30
N SER A 75 23.93 3.16 -3.61
CA SER A 75 23.84 2.69 -4.99
C SER A 75 22.82 3.50 -5.81
N VAL A 76 21.66 3.82 -5.21
CA VAL A 76 20.65 4.68 -5.83
C VAL A 76 21.23 6.06 -6.10
N LEU A 77 21.92 6.66 -5.11
CA LEU A 77 22.58 7.95 -5.28
C LEU A 77 23.64 7.92 -6.38
N ARG A 78 24.46 6.87 -6.46
CA ARG A 78 25.46 6.69 -7.52
C ARG A 78 24.81 6.62 -8.91
N VAL A 79 23.72 5.85 -9.05
CA VAL A 79 22.98 5.77 -10.32
C VAL A 79 22.38 7.12 -10.70
N LEU A 80 21.74 7.83 -9.77
CA LEU A 80 21.21 9.17 -10.02
C LEU A 80 22.33 10.16 -10.39
N GLY A 81 23.49 10.07 -9.74
CA GLY A 81 24.68 10.86 -10.05
C GLY A 81 25.22 10.58 -11.47
N LEU A 82 25.26 9.32 -11.89
CA LEU A 82 25.63 8.95 -13.27
C LEU A 82 24.67 9.54 -14.30
N VAL A 83 23.36 9.43 -14.05
CA VAL A 83 22.33 10.02 -14.92
C VAL A 83 22.50 11.53 -15.02
N LEU A 84 22.78 12.21 -13.89
CA LEU A 84 23.03 13.65 -13.87
C LEU A 84 24.31 14.01 -14.65
N ALA A 85 25.40 13.31 -14.40
CA ALA A 85 26.69 13.57 -15.05
C ALA A 85 26.63 13.36 -16.57
N PHE A 86 26.07 12.24 -17.03
CA PHE A 86 25.89 12.00 -18.46
C PHE A 86 24.89 12.96 -19.08
N GLY A 87 23.79 13.27 -18.38
CA GLY A 87 22.82 14.27 -18.82
C GLY A 87 23.46 15.65 -19.02
N ASN A 88 24.27 16.11 -18.07
CA ASN A 88 24.99 17.38 -18.16
C ASN A 88 26.00 17.39 -19.32
N TYR A 89 26.76 16.30 -19.49
CA TYR A 89 27.71 16.18 -20.60
C TYR A 89 27.00 16.24 -21.96
N MET A 90 25.93 15.46 -22.13
CA MET A 90 25.16 15.40 -23.39
C MET A 90 24.43 16.71 -23.71
N ASN A 91 23.99 17.45 -22.69
CA ASN A 91 23.34 18.75 -22.84
C ASN A 91 24.34 19.93 -22.77
N GLY A 92 25.65 19.66 -22.78
CA GLY A 92 26.69 20.67 -22.74
C GLY A 92 26.52 21.72 -23.84
N GLY A 93 26.65 23.00 -23.47
CA GLY A 93 26.39 24.14 -24.38
C GLY A 93 24.92 24.61 -24.38
N ASN A 94 23.99 23.84 -23.82
CA ASN A 94 22.63 24.32 -23.56
C ASN A 94 22.56 25.03 -22.20
N ARG A 95 22.33 26.35 -22.22
CA ARG A 95 22.32 27.21 -21.03
C ARG A 95 21.28 26.83 -19.97
N THR A 96 20.23 26.08 -20.32
CA THR A 96 19.18 25.64 -19.38
C THR A 96 19.25 24.15 -19.03
N ARG A 97 20.10 23.35 -19.69
CA ARG A 97 20.09 21.88 -19.54
C ARG A 97 21.47 21.25 -19.30
N GLY A 98 22.57 21.94 -19.61
CA GLY A 98 23.93 21.37 -19.53
C GLY A 98 24.65 21.57 -18.20
N GLN A 99 24.02 22.24 -17.22
CA GLN A 99 24.60 22.58 -15.90
C GLN A 99 23.52 22.42 -14.82
N ALA A 100 22.81 21.29 -14.83
CA ALA A 100 21.79 20.99 -13.84
C ALA A 100 22.41 20.47 -12.54
N ASP A 101 21.85 20.87 -11.40
CA ASP A 101 22.17 20.33 -10.08
C ASP A 101 21.35 19.09 -9.73
N GLY A 102 20.33 18.78 -10.53
CA GLY A 102 19.43 17.66 -10.34
C GLY A 102 18.41 17.55 -11.47
N PHE A 103 17.60 16.51 -11.41
CA PHE A 103 16.54 16.26 -12.38
C PHE A 103 15.31 15.69 -11.69
N THR A 104 14.16 15.82 -12.33
CA THR A 104 12.92 15.18 -11.91
C THR A 104 12.91 13.71 -12.30
N LEU A 105 12.39 12.85 -11.42
CA LEU A 105 12.45 11.38 -11.58
C LEU A 105 11.67 10.86 -12.82
N ASP A 106 10.81 11.68 -13.42
CA ASP A 106 10.09 11.35 -14.66
C ASP A 106 11.01 11.18 -15.88
N ILE A 107 12.28 11.59 -15.78
CA ILE A 107 13.27 11.33 -16.82
C ILE A 107 13.73 9.86 -16.83
N LEU A 108 13.67 9.15 -15.71
CA LEU A 108 14.25 7.80 -15.58
C LEU A 108 13.68 6.81 -16.61
N PRO A 109 12.35 6.75 -16.86
CA PRO A 109 11.81 5.89 -17.91
C PRO A 109 12.24 6.25 -19.33
N LYS A 110 12.65 7.51 -19.57
CA LYS A 110 13.04 8.03 -20.89
C LYS A 110 14.49 7.70 -21.26
N LEU A 111 15.30 7.24 -20.30
CA LEU A 111 16.70 6.85 -20.55
C LEU A 111 16.84 5.70 -21.56
N LYS A 112 15.81 4.86 -21.68
CA LYS A 112 15.77 3.76 -22.66
C LYS A 112 15.62 4.26 -24.10
N ASP A 113 15.09 5.47 -24.29
CA ASP A 113 14.74 6.05 -25.58
C ASP A 113 15.90 6.85 -26.18
N VAL A 114 16.84 7.31 -25.34
CA VAL A 114 18.08 7.95 -25.78
C VAL A 114 19.05 6.87 -26.24
N LYS A 115 19.46 6.90 -27.51
CA LYS A 115 20.32 5.89 -28.13
C LYS A 115 21.68 6.44 -28.53
N SER A 116 22.66 5.54 -28.62
CA SER A 116 23.93 5.80 -29.30
C SER A 116 23.70 6.12 -30.78
N SER A 117 24.69 6.74 -31.44
CA SER A 117 24.59 7.15 -32.85
C SER A 117 24.37 6.00 -33.82
N ASP A 118 24.83 4.80 -33.45
CA ASP A 118 24.66 3.55 -34.20
C ASP A 118 23.43 2.74 -33.75
N ASN A 119 22.62 3.27 -32.82
CA ASN A 119 21.47 2.61 -32.20
C ASN A 119 21.75 1.27 -31.50
N SER A 120 23.01 0.92 -31.24
CA SER A 120 23.38 -0.35 -30.59
C SER A 120 23.09 -0.38 -29.10
N GLN A 121 23.08 0.77 -28.42
CA GLN A 121 22.91 0.86 -26.97
C GLN A 121 22.02 2.04 -26.57
N SER A 122 21.22 1.87 -25.52
CA SER A 122 20.50 2.98 -24.88
C SER A 122 21.31 3.62 -23.77
N LEU A 123 21.00 4.87 -23.41
CA LEU A 123 21.60 5.53 -22.25
C LEU A 123 21.33 4.73 -20.96
N LEU A 124 20.15 4.13 -20.80
CA LEU A 124 19.86 3.21 -19.70
C LEU A 124 20.86 2.03 -19.66
N SER A 125 21.04 1.35 -20.80
CA SER A 125 21.98 0.23 -20.92
C SER A 125 23.43 0.67 -20.65
N TYR A 126 23.78 1.89 -21.05
CA TYR A 126 25.11 2.46 -20.80
C TYR A 126 25.33 2.78 -19.32
N VAL A 127 24.36 3.39 -18.65
CA VAL A 127 24.42 3.65 -17.20
C VAL A 127 24.58 2.35 -16.42
N VAL A 128 23.82 1.30 -16.76
CA VAL A 128 23.94 -0.02 -16.11
C VAL A 128 25.34 -0.61 -16.32
N ALA A 129 25.82 -0.64 -17.56
CA ALA A 129 27.16 -1.17 -17.87
C ALA A 129 28.27 -0.38 -17.18
N TYR A 130 28.15 0.96 -17.15
CA TYR A 130 29.11 1.82 -16.47
C TYR A 130 29.08 1.58 -14.95
N TYR A 131 27.88 1.46 -14.37
CA TYR A 131 27.72 1.19 -12.94
C TYR A 131 28.40 -0.12 -12.55
N LEU A 132 28.07 -1.21 -13.25
CA LEU A 132 28.63 -2.53 -12.98
C LEU A 132 30.15 -2.56 -13.14
N LYS A 133 30.69 -1.85 -14.13
CA LYS A 133 32.13 -1.81 -14.38
C LYS A 133 32.93 -1.02 -13.33
N HIS A 134 32.36 0.05 -12.76
CA HIS A 134 33.14 1.00 -11.96
C HIS A 134 32.72 1.08 -10.48
N PHE A 135 31.53 0.62 -10.12
CA PHE A 135 30.99 0.76 -8.76
C PHE A 135 30.58 -0.55 -8.09
N ASP A 136 30.42 -1.63 -8.86
CA ASP A 136 30.08 -2.96 -8.35
C ASP A 136 31.28 -3.89 -8.51
N GLU A 137 32.04 -4.07 -7.43
CA GLU A 137 33.22 -4.93 -7.43
C GLU A 137 32.87 -6.41 -7.65
N ASP A 138 31.64 -6.81 -7.33
CA ASP A 138 31.13 -8.18 -7.43
C ASP A 138 30.28 -8.41 -8.68
N ALA A 139 30.25 -7.45 -9.61
CA ALA A 139 29.51 -7.57 -10.87
C ALA A 139 29.86 -8.89 -11.59
N GLY A 140 28.83 -9.72 -11.83
CA GLY A 140 28.98 -11.01 -12.50
C GLY A 140 29.51 -12.16 -11.63
N ARG A 141 29.69 -11.95 -10.32
CA ARG A 141 30.03 -13.01 -9.34
C ARG A 141 28.79 -13.51 -8.62
N GLU A 142 28.90 -14.69 -8.01
CA GLU A 142 27.85 -15.27 -7.16
C GLU A 142 27.57 -14.43 -5.89
N THR A 143 28.51 -13.58 -5.49
CA THR A 143 28.40 -12.66 -4.35
C THR A 143 27.64 -11.38 -4.66
N CYS A 144 27.24 -11.14 -5.91
CA CYS A 144 26.51 -9.94 -6.32
C CYS A 144 25.16 -9.83 -5.59
N VAL A 145 24.90 -8.68 -4.96
CA VAL A 145 23.67 -8.42 -4.21
C VAL A 145 22.84 -7.36 -4.94
N TYR A 146 21.54 -7.60 -5.04
CA TYR A 146 20.62 -6.59 -5.57
C TYR A 146 20.57 -5.38 -4.61
N PRO A 147 20.96 -4.17 -5.05
CA PRO A 147 21.28 -3.08 -4.13
C PRO A 147 20.06 -2.21 -3.75
N LEU A 148 18.85 -2.71 -4.03
CA LEU A 148 17.56 -2.09 -3.76
C LEU A 148 16.74 -3.00 -2.85
N ALA A 149 15.65 -2.45 -2.29
CA ALA A 149 14.67 -3.26 -1.57
C ALA A 149 14.15 -4.41 -2.45
N GLU A 150 13.74 -5.50 -1.80
CA GLU A 150 13.13 -6.64 -2.48
C GLU A 150 12.08 -6.17 -3.51
N PRO A 151 12.14 -6.65 -4.76
CA PRO A 151 11.24 -6.19 -5.82
C PRO A 151 9.76 -6.30 -5.44
N GLN A 152 9.41 -7.31 -4.63
CA GLN A 152 8.05 -7.50 -4.12
C GLN A 152 7.63 -6.39 -3.14
N ASP A 153 8.48 -6.03 -2.18
CA ASP A 153 8.22 -4.95 -1.22
C ASP A 153 8.08 -3.61 -1.96
N LEU A 154 8.98 -3.34 -2.92
CA LEU A 154 8.94 -2.12 -3.73
C LEU A 154 7.66 -2.04 -4.57
N PHE A 155 7.27 -3.14 -5.21
CA PHE A 155 6.04 -3.19 -5.99
C PHE A 155 4.82 -2.97 -5.11
N GLN A 156 4.71 -3.66 -3.97
CA GLN A 156 3.61 -3.48 -3.04
C GLN A 156 3.52 -2.03 -2.56
N ALA A 157 4.64 -1.45 -2.10
CA ALA A 157 4.69 -0.06 -1.65
C ALA A 157 4.26 0.92 -2.76
N SER A 158 4.63 0.67 -4.02
CA SER A 158 4.25 1.51 -5.17
C SER A 158 2.75 1.55 -5.45
N GLN A 159 2.01 0.51 -5.05
CA GLN A 159 0.55 0.41 -5.26
C GLN A 159 -0.26 0.97 -4.09
N MET A 160 0.38 1.28 -2.96
CA MET A 160 -0.31 1.79 -1.77
C MET A 160 -0.73 3.25 -1.95
N LYS A 161 -1.95 3.58 -1.54
CA LYS A 161 -2.48 4.95 -1.54
C LYS A 161 -2.77 5.41 -0.12
N PHE A 162 -2.33 6.62 0.23
CA PHE A 162 -2.59 7.21 1.55
C PHE A 162 -4.09 7.26 1.89
N ASP A 163 -4.94 7.55 0.90
CA ASP A 163 -6.40 7.55 1.06
C ASP A 163 -6.97 6.21 1.53
N ASP A 164 -6.35 5.08 1.13
CA ASP A 164 -6.78 3.75 1.55
C ASP A 164 -6.49 3.53 3.03
N PHE A 165 -5.30 3.94 3.51
CA PHE A 165 -4.95 3.87 4.93
C PHE A 165 -5.88 4.75 5.77
N GLU A 166 -6.15 5.98 5.33
CA GLU A 166 -7.06 6.85 6.05
C GLU A 166 -8.47 6.26 6.10
N ARG A 167 -8.95 5.68 5.00
CA ARG A 167 -10.26 5.01 4.96
C ARG A 167 -10.30 3.84 5.93
N ASP A 168 -9.27 3.00 5.96
CA ASP A 168 -9.22 1.82 6.82
C ASP A 168 -9.15 2.23 8.31
N LEU A 169 -8.35 3.24 8.65
CA LEU A 169 -8.27 3.80 10.01
C LEU A 169 -9.58 4.50 10.43
N ARG A 170 -10.25 5.22 9.52
CA ARG A 170 -11.54 5.85 9.81
C ARG A 170 -12.64 4.84 10.10
N LYS A 171 -12.62 3.66 9.45
CA LYS A 171 -13.55 2.57 9.77
C LYS A 171 -13.31 2.10 11.20
N LEU A 172 -12.07 1.81 11.57
CA LEU A 172 -11.69 1.37 12.91
C LEU A 172 -11.96 2.38 14.04
N ARG A 173 -12.15 3.67 13.71
CA ARG A 173 -12.50 4.72 14.67
C ARG A 173 -14.01 4.92 14.82
N LYS A 174 -14.78 4.62 13.77
CA LYS A 174 -16.24 4.72 13.78
C LYS A 174 -16.88 3.47 14.39
N ASP A 175 -16.16 2.35 14.32
CA ASP A 175 -16.47 1.10 14.98
C ASP A 175 -15.92 1.04 16.42
#